data_AF-A0A6L3X3C4-F1
#
_entry.id   AF-A0A6L3X3C4-F1
#
_cell.length_a   1.000
_cell.length_b   1.000
_cell.length_c   1.000
_cell.angle_alpha   90.00
_cell.angle_beta   90.00
_cell.angle_gamma   90.00
#
_symmetry.space_group_name_H-M   'P 1'
#
loop_
_entity.id
_entity.type
_entity.pdbx_description
1 polymer ?
#
loop_
_entity_poly.entity_id
_entity_poly.type
_entity_poly.pdbx_seq_one_letter_code
_entity_poly.pdbx_strand_id
1 'polypeptide(L)'
;IEHSNAHDAMADVYATIAMAKLVKTAQPRLFEYLLSHRSKQKLMTLIDVPQMKPLVHISGMFGAWRGNTSWVAPLAWDPDNRNAVIMVDLAGDISPLLELDSDTLRERLYTPKEALGDLPAVPVKLVHINKCPVLAQANTLRPEDADRQGIWPLYT
;
A
#
# COMPACT_ATOMS: atom_id res chain seq x y z
N ILE A 1 -7.05 -26.55 -3.84
CA ILE A 1 -5.63 -26.58 -4.28
C ILE A 1 -4.97 -27.62 -3.40
N GLU A 2 -4.61 -28.75 -3.96
CA GLU A 2 -3.95 -29.84 -3.23
C GLU A 2 -2.49 -29.43 -3.01
N HIS A 3 -2.02 -29.42 -1.76
CA HIS A 3 -0.66 -29.03 -1.39
C HIS A 3 -0.02 -30.18 -0.61
N SER A 4 0.25 -31.28 -1.31
CA SER A 4 0.97 -32.43 -0.77
C SER A 4 2.48 -32.19 -0.88
N ASN A 5 3.16 -32.16 0.26
CA ASN A 5 4.59 -31.86 0.48
C ASN A 5 5.02 -30.40 0.29
N ALA A 6 4.83 -29.59 1.34
CA ALA A 6 5.31 -28.21 1.52
C ALA A 6 6.85 -28.05 1.58
N HIS A 7 7.62 -29.01 1.07
CA HIS A 7 9.09 -28.99 1.05
C HIS A 7 9.69 -29.24 -0.35
N ASP A 8 8.87 -29.34 -1.39
CA ASP A 8 9.32 -29.42 -2.78
C ASP A 8 9.14 -28.06 -3.47
N ALA A 9 10.24 -27.47 -3.95
CA ALA A 9 10.21 -26.21 -4.70
C ALA A 9 9.26 -26.29 -5.91
N MET A 10 9.08 -27.47 -6.51
CA MET A 10 8.11 -27.67 -7.59
C MET A 10 6.66 -27.56 -7.11
N ALA A 11 6.36 -28.04 -5.90
CA ALA A 11 5.02 -27.93 -5.31
C ALA A 11 4.63 -26.46 -5.10
N ASP A 12 5.56 -25.60 -4.67
CA ASP A 12 5.33 -24.15 -4.53
C ASP A 12 5.12 -23.46 -5.87
N VAL A 13 5.86 -23.86 -6.91
CA VAL A 13 5.65 -23.36 -8.28
C VAL A 13 4.24 -23.73 -8.77
N TYR A 14 3.81 -24.99 -8.61
CA TYR A 14 2.46 -25.41 -9.01
C TYR A 14 1.37 -24.72 -8.20
N ALA A 15 1.57 -24.57 -6.88
CA ALA A 15 0.63 -23.84 -6.02
C ALA A 15 0.50 -22.37 -6.44
N THR A 16 1.62 -21.71 -6.77
CA THR A 16 1.62 -20.32 -7.25
C THR A 16 0.91 -20.19 -8.60
N ILE A 17 1.15 -21.12 -9.53
CA ILE A 17 0.44 -21.15 -10.82
C ILE A 17 -1.06 -21.38 -10.61
N ALA A 18 -1.44 -22.30 -9.71
CA ALA A 18 -2.84 -22.57 -9.38
C ALA A 18 -3.52 -21.34 -8.78
N MET A 19 -2.86 -20.62 -7.88
CA MET A 19 -3.36 -19.36 -7.33
C MET A 19 -3.52 -18.28 -8.39
N ALA A 20 -2.53 -18.11 -9.28
CA ALA A 20 -2.64 -17.15 -10.38
C ALA A 20 -3.81 -17.48 -11.32
N LYS A 21 -4.00 -18.76 -11.67
CA LYS A 21 -5.16 -19.22 -12.46
C LYS A 21 -6.48 -18.94 -11.74
N LEU A 22 -6.57 -19.24 -10.45
CA LEU A 22 -7.77 -19.02 -9.65
C LEU A 22 -8.17 -17.54 -9.65
N VAL A 23 -7.22 -16.64 -9.35
CA VAL A 23 -7.49 -15.19 -9.33
C VAL A 23 -7.85 -14.68 -10.73
N LYS A 24 -7.16 -15.14 -11.78
CA LYS A 24 -7.48 -14.78 -13.16
C LYS A 24 -8.89 -15.21 -13.57
N THR A 25 -9.34 -16.39 -13.15
CA THR A 25 -10.68 -16.89 -13.44
C THR A 25 -11.75 -16.17 -12.62
N ALA A 26 -11.54 -15.99 -11.31
CA ALA A 26 -12.53 -15.40 -10.42
C ALA A 26 -12.65 -13.87 -10.56
N GLN A 27 -11.54 -13.18 -10.84
CA GLN A 27 -11.45 -11.72 -10.90
C GLN A 27 -10.55 -11.26 -12.07
N PRO A 28 -10.94 -11.53 -13.33
CA PRO A 28 -10.09 -11.28 -14.51
C PRO A 28 -9.69 -9.81 -14.68
N ARG A 29 -10.62 -8.87 -14.44
CA ARG A 29 -10.34 -7.43 -14.57
C ARG A 29 -9.28 -6.96 -13.56
N LEU A 30 -9.38 -7.41 -12.32
CA LEU A 30 -8.40 -7.08 -11.28
C LEU A 30 -7.04 -7.70 -11.60
N PHE A 31 -7.02 -8.96 -12.03
CA PHE A 31 -5.79 -9.66 -12.40
C PHE A 31 -5.04 -8.91 -13.51
N GLU A 32 -5.73 -8.57 -14.61
CA GLU A 32 -5.11 -7.83 -15.72
C GLU A 32 -4.70 -6.40 -15.34
N TYR A 33 -5.49 -5.74 -14.48
CA TYR A 33 -5.13 -4.43 -13.92
C TYR A 33 -3.81 -4.51 -13.14
N LEU A 34 -3.69 -5.44 -12.19
CA LEU A 34 -2.48 -5.60 -11.37
C LEU A 34 -1.27 -6.01 -12.23
N LEU A 35 -1.46 -6.94 -13.17
CA LEU A 35 -0.40 -7.40 -14.05
C LEU A 35 0.14 -6.29 -14.95
N SER A 36 -0.73 -5.41 -15.46
CA SER A 36 -0.31 -4.25 -16.27
C SER A 36 0.36 -3.16 -15.43
N HIS A 37 -0.08 -2.97 -14.18
CA HIS A 37 0.49 -2.00 -13.23
C HIS A 37 1.71 -2.52 -12.46
N ARG A 38 2.29 -3.68 -12.84
CA ARG A 38 3.59 -4.12 -12.28
C ARG A 38 4.77 -3.23 -12.71
N SER A 39 4.63 -2.50 -13.82
CA SER A 39 5.70 -1.69 -14.38
C SER A 39 5.77 -0.30 -13.77
N LYS A 40 6.98 0.20 -13.52
CA LYS A 40 7.20 1.56 -13.00
C LYS A 40 6.52 2.63 -13.87
N GLN A 41 6.54 2.45 -15.19
CA GLN A 41 5.94 3.39 -16.14
C GLN A 41 4.43 3.52 -15.96
N LYS A 42 3.72 2.39 -15.78
CA LYS A 42 2.28 2.43 -15.53
C LYS A 42 1.96 3.00 -14.15
N LEU A 43 2.72 2.65 -13.12
CA LEU A 43 2.52 3.20 -11.78
C LEU A 43 2.69 4.72 -11.72
N MET A 44 3.69 5.27 -12.42
CA MET A 44 3.91 6.72 -12.49
C MET A 44 2.70 7.48 -13.04
N THR A 45 1.89 6.88 -13.92
CA THR A 45 0.68 7.54 -14.45
C THR A 45 -0.44 7.72 -13.42
N LEU A 46 -0.35 7.05 -12.26
CA LEU A 46 -1.30 7.21 -11.16
C LEU A 46 -0.87 8.31 -10.18
N ILE A 47 0.43 8.62 -10.12
CA ILE A 47 1.04 9.46 -9.09
C ILE A 47 1.02 10.92 -9.56
N ASP A 48 0.24 11.75 -8.87
CA ASP A 48 0.20 13.20 -9.05
C ASP A 48 0.53 13.87 -7.71
N VAL A 49 1.82 14.18 -7.53
CA VAL A 49 2.36 14.84 -6.33
C VAL A 49 1.82 16.26 -6.18
N PRO A 50 1.83 17.15 -7.22
CA PRO A 50 1.33 18.51 -7.09
C PRO A 50 -0.13 18.60 -6.61
N GLN A 51 -1.00 17.68 -7.06
CA GLN A 51 -2.41 17.64 -6.64
C GLN A 51 -2.64 16.75 -5.41
N MET A 52 -1.59 16.13 -4.85
CA MET A 52 -1.68 15.13 -3.78
C MET A 52 -2.78 14.10 -4.03
N LYS A 53 -2.90 13.64 -5.29
CA LYS A 53 -4.04 12.84 -5.73
C LYS A 53 -4.15 11.54 -4.90
N PRO A 54 -5.26 11.32 -4.17
CA PRO A 54 -5.41 10.13 -3.36
C PRO A 54 -5.44 8.85 -4.19
N LEU A 55 -4.80 7.81 -3.68
CA LEU A 55 -4.73 6.47 -4.27
C LEU A 55 -5.09 5.42 -3.22
N VAL A 56 -5.59 4.28 -3.68
CA VAL A 56 -5.68 3.07 -2.86
C VAL A 56 -4.34 2.36 -2.95
N HIS A 57 -3.79 1.98 -1.80
CA HIS A 57 -2.57 1.18 -1.73
C HIS A 57 -2.80 -0.09 -0.90
N ILE A 58 -2.31 -1.23 -1.40
CA ILE A 58 -2.31 -2.50 -0.69
C ILE A 58 -0.87 -2.88 -0.33
N SER A 59 -0.61 -3.11 0.95
CA SER A 59 0.71 -3.43 1.50
C SER A 59 0.59 -4.11 2.86
N GLY A 60 1.35 -5.20 3.06
CA GLY A 60 1.40 -5.90 4.35
C GLY A 60 1.83 -5.00 5.52
N MET A 61 2.52 -3.89 5.26
CA MET A 61 2.90 -2.89 6.27
C MET A 61 1.69 -2.21 6.94
N PHE A 62 0.52 -2.24 6.30
CA PHE A 62 -0.70 -1.66 6.86
C PHE A 62 -1.37 -2.56 7.91
N GLY A 63 -1.06 -3.85 7.89
CA GLY A 63 -1.60 -4.85 8.82
C GLY A 63 -2.87 -5.54 8.33
N ALA A 64 -3.00 -6.80 8.69
CA ALA A 64 -4.11 -7.66 8.27
C ALA A 64 -5.48 -7.20 8.81
N TRP A 65 -5.49 -6.47 9.93
CA TRP A 65 -6.71 -5.96 10.59
C TRP A 65 -7.53 -5.00 9.71
N ARG A 66 -6.91 -4.34 8.73
CA ARG A 66 -7.57 -3.52 7.69
C ARG A 66 -7.40 -4.08 6.28
N GLY A 67 -7.25 -5.40 6.18
CA GLY A 67 -7.05 -6.09 4.91
C GLY A 67 -5.82 -5.63 4.14
N ASN A 68 -4.77 -5.19 4.85
CA ASN A 68 -3.55 -4.63 4.25
C ASN A 68 -3.81 -3.43 3.32
N THR A 69 -4.90 -2.68 3.50
CA THR A 69 -5.35 -1.65 2.57
C THR A 69 -5.43 -0.29 3.25
N SER A 70 -5.09 0.78 2.53
CA SER A 70 -5.38 2.15 2.95
C SER A 70 -5.50 3.10 1.76
N TRP A 71 -6.10 4.27 2.00
CA TRP A 71 -5.90 5.42 1.14
C TRP A 71 -4.59 6.13 1.48
N VAL A 72 -3.87 6.53 0.43
CA VAL A 72 -2.61 7.26 0.55
C VAL A 72 -2.60 8.48 -0.37
N ALA A 73 -1.87 9.51 0.02
CA ALA A 73 -1.59 10.66 -0.84
C ALA A 73 -0.06 10.82 -1.06
N PRO A 74 0.39 11.10 -2.29
CA PRO A 74 1.80 11.34 -2.58
C PRO A 74 2.20 12.75 -2.13
N LEU A 75 3.22 12.85 -1.28
CA LEU A 75 3.75 14.13 -0.80
C LEU A 75 4.92 14.63 -1.64
N ALA A 76 5.87 13.74 -1.96
CA ALA A 76 7.07 14.09 -2.70
C ALA A 76 7.73 12.84 -3.27
N TRP A 77 8.59 13.03 -4.28
CA TRP A 77 9.57 12.02 -4.64
C TRP A 77 10.69 12.00 -3.60
N ASP A 78 11.22 10.80 -3.32
CA ASP A 78 12.37 10.66 -2.43
C ASP A 78 13.60 11.36 -3.06
N PRO A 79 14.37 12.15 -2.28
CA PRO A 79 15.47 12.96 -2.81
C PRO A 79 16.65 12.11 -3.32
N ASP A 80 16.86 10.93 -2.74
CA ASP A 80 18.03 10.08 -3.01
C ASP A 80 17.65 8.86 -3.86
N ASN A 81 16.42 8.35 -3.73
CA ASN A 81 15.93 7.18 -4.43
C ASN A 81 14.85 7.52 -5.46
N ARG A 82 15.25 7.65 -6.72
CA ARG A 82 14.35 7.91 -7.86
C ARG A 82 13.22 6.90 -8.06
N ASN A 83 13.27 5.73 -7.42
CA ASN A 83 12.20 4.73 -7.48
C ASN A 83 11.28 4.76 -6.25
N ALA A 84 11.45 5.71 -5.34
CA ALA A 84 10.63 5.83 -4.14
C ALA A 84 9.81 7.13 -4.16
N VAL A 85 8.54 7.01 -3.77
CA VAL A 85 7.65 8.14 -3.52
C VAL A 85 7.25 8.11 -2.05
N ILE A 86 7.32 9.29 -1.42
CA ILE A 86 6.91 9.52 -0.04
C ILE A 86 5.38 9.65 -0.04
N MET A 87 4.71 8.75 0.65
CA MET A 87 3.26 8.65 0.73
C MET A 87 2.83 8.86 2.18
N VAL A 88 1.78 9.65 2.40
CA VAL A 88 1.08 9.73 3.69
C VAL A 88 -0.08 8.74 3.71
N ASP A 89 -0.23 7.99 4.80
CA ASP A 89 -1.39 7.16 5.09
C ASP A 89 -2.53 8.04 5.62
N LEU A 90 -3.59 8.19 4.83
CA LEU A 90 -4.71 9.07 5.16
C LEU A 90 -5.62 8.53 6.27
N ALA A 91 -5.44 7.26 6.66
CA ALA A 91 -6.12 6.67 7.81
C ALA A 91 -5.35 6.87 9.13
N GLY A 92 -4.12 7.36 9.08
CA GLY A 92 -3.30 7.65 10.27
C GLY A 92 -3.54 9.06 10.82
N ASP A 93 -3.13 9.28 12.07
CA ASP A 93 -3.12 10.61 12.66
C ASP A 93 -2.01 11.47 12.03
N ILE A 94 -2.41 12.53 11.32
CA ILE A 94 -1.49 13.45 10.63
C ILE A 94 -0.98 14.58 11.52
N SER A 95 -1.47 14.72 12.76
CA SER A 95 -1.06 15.77 13.70
C SER A 95 0.48 15.87 13.86
N PRO A 96 1.24 14.75 13.94
CA PRO A 96 2.70 14.81 13.97
C PRO A 96 3.32 15.54 12.79
N LEU A 97 2.76 15.40 11.58
CA LEU A 97 3.28 16.06 10.37
C LEU A 97 3.02 17.56 10.35
N LEU A 98 2.02 18.03 11.11
CA LEU A 98 1.63 19.43 11.18
C LEU A 98 2.33 20.17 12.34
N GLU A 99 2.62 19.44 13.43
CA GLU A 99 3.08 20.03 14.69
C GLU A 99 4.58 19.92 14.92
N LEU A 100 5.23 18.87 14.38
CA LEU A 100 6.64 18.58 14.66
C LEU A 100 7.55 19.07 13.54
N ASP A 101 8.79 19.41 13.90
CA ASP A 101 9.86 19.68 12.95
C ASP A 101 10.41 18.38 12.32
N SER A 102 11.22 18.53 11.27
CA SER A 102 11.74 17.40 10.49
C SER A 102 12.68 16.47 11.26
N ASP A 103 13.43 16.99 12.23
CA ASP A 103 14.37 16.17 13.00
C ASP A 103 13.61 15.31 14.02
N THR A 104 12.63 15.90 14.71
CA THR A 104 11.73 15.18 15.61
C THR A 104 10.87 14.14 14.86
N LEU A 105 10.38 14.47 13.66
CA LEU A 105 9.67 13.52 12.80
C LEU A 105 10.55 12.33 12.41
N ARG A 106 11.81 12.58 12.05
CA ARG A 106 12.76 11.53 11.67
C ARG A 106 13.01 10.58 12.84
N GLU A 107 13.24 11.10 14.04
CA GLU A 107 13.41 10.28 15.24
C GLU A 107 12.17 9.42 15.51
N ARG A 108 10.98 10.03 15.46
CA ARG A 108 9.71 9.32 15.70
C ARG A 108 9.41 8.25 14.65
N LEU A 109 9.74 8.50 13.38
CA LEU A 109 9.55 7.54 12.28
C LEU A 109 10.39 6.27 12.46
N TYR A 110 11.59 6.39 13.05
CA TYR A 110 12.49 5.26 13.30
C TYR A 110 12.38 4.68 14.71
N THR A 111 11.48 5.21 15.54
CA THR A 111 11.19 4.66 16.86
C THR A 111 10.23 3.47 16.72
N PRO A 112 10.58 2.27 17.22
CA PRO A 112 9.68 1.13 17.22
C PRO A 112 8.37 1.44 17.94
N LYS A 113 7.26 0.90 17.44
CA LYS A 113 5.92 1.18 17.99
C LYS A 113 5.80 0.91 19.49
N GLU A 114 6.46 -0.12 19.99
CA GLU A 114 6.48 -0.48 21.42
C GLU A 114 7.16 0.57 22.30
N ALA A 115 8.09 1.35 21.74
CA ALA A 115 8.82 2.42 22.42
C ALA A 115 8.12 3.79 22.30
N LEU A 116 7.10 3.93 21.44
CA LEU A 116 6.34 5.18 21.29
C LEU A 116 5.35 5.44 22.43
N GLY A 117 4.99 4.42 23.21
CA GLY A 117 3.94 4.52 24.23
C GLY A 117 2.61 4.94 23.61
N ASP A 118 2.01 6.01 24.14
CA ASP A 118 0.73 6.55 23.66
C ASP A 118 0.88 7.55 22.50
N LEU A 119 2.11 7.83 22.03
CA LEU A 119 2.32 8.78 20.94
C LEU A 119 1.89 8.20 19.59
N PRO A 120 1.22 8.99 18.74
CA PRO A 120 0.90 8.57 17.38
C PRO A 120 2.19 8.39 16.56
N ALA A 121 2.29 7.27 15.84
CA ALA A 121 3.36 7.05 14.88
C ALA A 121 3.23 8.01 13.69
N VAL A 122 4.35 8.36 13.05
CA VAL A 122 4.34 9.20 11.85
C VAL A 122 3.68 8.43 10.70
N PRO A 123 2.57 8.91 10.10
CA PRO A 123 1.82 8.16 9.10
C PRO A 123 2.44 8.26 7.70
N VAL A 124 3.76 8.12 7.59
CA VAL A 124 4.50 8.25 6.33
C VAL A 124 5.15 6.92 5.98
N LYS A 125 5.11 6.59 4.69
CA LYS A 125 5.82 5.43 4.14
C LYS A 125 6.41 5.73 2.78
N LEU A 126 7.40 4.94 2.42
CA LEU A 126 7.90 4.88 1.04
C LEU A 126 7.13 3.85 0.24
N VAL A 127 6.76 4.21 -1.00
CA VAL A 127 6.30 3.27 -2.01
C VAL A 127 7.36 3.15 -3.09
N HIS A 128 7.91 1.95 -3.26
CA HIS A 128 8.96 1.69 -4.25
C HIS A 128 8.35 1.21 -5.57
N ILE A 129 8.30 2.06 -6.59
CA ILE A 129 7.64 1.77 -7.88
C ILE A 129 8.31 0.66 -8.70
N ASN A 130 9.54 0.26 -8.34
CA ASN A 130 10.25 -0.86 -8.97
C ASN A 130 10.05 -2.21 -8.25
N LYS A 131 9.25 -2.26 -7.18
CA LYS A 131 8.97 -3.49 -6.41
C LYS A 131 7.53 -3.98 -6.57
N CYS A 132 6.91 -3.68 -7.73
CA CYS A 132 5.52 -4.01 -8.06
C CYS A 132 4.49 -3.65 -6.95
N PRO A 133 4.49 -2.41 -6.42
CA PRO A 133 3.52 -2.03 -5.41
C PRO A 133 2.11 -2.00 -5.99
N VAL A 134 1.13 -2.43 -5.20
CA VAL A 134 -0.28 -2.36 -5.61
C VAL A 134 -0.81 -0.95 -5.38
N LEU A 135 -1.06 -0.22 -6.46
CA LEU A 135 -1.68 1.10 -6.46
C LEU A 135 -2.90 1.13 -7.38
N ALA A 136 -3.95 1.81 -6.94
CA ALA A 136 -5.14 2.06 -7.74
C ALA A 136 -5.75 3.45 -7.46
N GLN A 137 -6.62 3.90 -8.37
CA GLN A 137 -7.35 5.15 -8.17
C GLN A 137 -8.26 5.06 -6.94
N ALA A 138 -8.50 6.18 -6.24
CA ALA A 138 -9.29 6.23 -5.01
C ALA A 138 -10.65 5.51 -5.12
N ASN A 139 -11.35 5.65 -6.26
CA ASN A 139 -12.66 5.04 -6.53
C ASN A 139 -12.63 3.50 -6.70
N THR A 140 -11.45 2.88 -6.70
CA THR A 140 -11.32 1.42 -6.76
C THR A 140 -11.74 0.78 -5.43
N LEU A 141 -11.55 1.49 -4.32
CA LEU A 141 -12.05 1.08 -3.01
C LEU A 141 -13.44 1.70 -2.83
N ARG A 142 -14.47 0.89 -3.04
CA ARG A 142 -15.87 1.31 -2.93
C ARG A 142 -16.26 1.47 -1.46
N PRO A 143 -17.25 2.31 -1.11
CA PRO A 143 -17.68 2.50 0.28
C PRO A 143 -17.97 1.18 1.02
N GLU A 144 -18.67 0.24 0.38
CA GLU A 144 -18.98 -1.06 0.99
C GLU A 144 -17.74 -1.94 1.24
N ASP A 145 -16.68 -1.77 0.44
CA ASP A 145 -15.42 -2.48 0.63
C ASP A 145 -14.58 -1.80 1.73
N ALA A 146 -14.68 -0.48 1.86
CA ALA A 146 -14.03 0.28 2.93
C ALA A 146 -14.64 -0.05 4.30
N ASP A 147 -15.97 -0.09 4.39
CA ASP A 147 -16.71 -0.49 5.58
C ASP A 147 -16.35 -1.92 6.00
N ARG A 148 -16.29 -2.86 5.03
CA ARG A 148 -15.86 -4.25 5.29
C ARG A 148 -14.45 -4.34 5.88
N GLN A 149 -13.57 -3.40 5.53
CA GLN A 149 -12.17 -3.37 5.99
C GLN A 149 -11.95 -2.44 7.21
N GLY A 150 -13.00 -1.78 7.71
CA GLY A 150 -12.90 -0.81 8.81
C GLY A 150 -12.10 0.44 8.46
N ILE A 151 -12.11 0.88 7.19
CA ILE A 151 -11.39 2.07 6.72
C ILE A 151 -12.40 3.19 6.47
N TRP A 152 -12.15 4.38 7.01
CA TRP A 152 -13.03 5.53 6.84
C TRP A 152 -13.03 6.06 5.39
N PRO A 153 -14.19 6.19 4.71
CA PRO A 153 -14.24 6.63 3.32
C PRO A 153 -13.74 8.06 3.10
N LEU A 154 -13.01 8.29 2.00
CA LEU A 154 -12.53 9.62 1.61
C LEU A 154 -13.65 10.59 1.19
N TYR A 155 -14.83 10.07 0.85
CA TYR A 155 -15.97 10.85 0.41
C TYR A 155 -17.23 10.36 1.15
N THR A 156 -17.82 11.24 1.95
CA THR A 156 -19.19 11.17 2.46
C THR A 156 -19.89 12.46 2.12
#